data_AF-A0A6N0LZF8-F1
#
_entry.id   AF-A0A6N0LZF8-F1
#
_cell.length_a   1.000
_cell.length_b   1.000
_cell.length_c   1.000
_cell.angle_alpha   90.00
_cell.angle_beta   90.00
_cell.angle_gamma   90.00
#
_symmetry.space_group_name_H-M   'P 1'
#
loop_
_entity.id
_entity.type
_entity.pdbx_description
1 polymer ?
#
loop_
_entity_poly.entity_id
_entity_poly.type
_entity_poly.pdbx_seq_one_letter_code
_entity_poly.pdbx_strand_id
1 'polypeptide(L)'
;MTLYKRALQVINNYYNTYSGLTVPTIVKTVAASGDYFIGIDSTNTPYKISKADLLAGLSSGGSGGSSGGGTTPTWNGTVVFKSLFNATPPTDVALDNTISLIGTASVDSSVVLLSGSSLLTGNAGYASIPNRSDYNFGNSTFVIDFFIRFVSVAPAAIINKYGGNASNSTFAIQLDSTGVMGVYFYSGSGYVGITSIPVAVNTLYHIGIKRVDGVISVWVNGVQKGTASIGTSNINNTNANILIGSEPGGTYYGNFRMDNLRITVNGNNDLSVIPTS
;
A
#
# COMPACT_ATOMS: atom_id res chain seq x y z
N MET A 1 20.67 0.23 -39.33
CA MET A 1 20.33 -1.19 -39.60
C MET A 1 21.54 -2.11 -39.33
N THR A 2 22.27 -1.89 -38.24
CA THR A 2 23.62 -2.49 -38.04
C THR A 2 23.84 -3.05 -36.62
N LEU A 3 22.98 -2.71 -35.64
CA LEU A 3 23.02 -3.33 -34.31
C LEU A 3 22.30 -4.68 -34.24
N TYR A 4 21.28 -4.92 -35.08
CA TYR A 4 20.52 -6.19 -35.08
C TYR A 4 21.36 -7.40 -35.55
N LYS A 5 22.42 -7.15 -36.34
CA LYS A 5 23.31 -8.21 -36.83
C LYS A 5 24.37 -8.65 -35.82
N ARG A 6 24.73 -7.81 -34.83
CA ARG A 6 25.71 -8.19 -33.79
C ARG A 6 25.11 -9.02 -32.67
N ALA A 7 23.83 -8.85 -32.35
CA ALA A 7 23.14 -9.67 -31.35
C ALA A 7 22.89 -11.13 -31.84
N LEU A 8 22.55 -11.31 -33.12
CA LEU A 8 22.39 -12.65 -33.70
C LEU A 8 23.71 -13.42 -33.89
N GLN A 9 24.83 -12.71 -34.08
CA GLN A 9 26.12 -13.35 -34.33
C GLN A 9 26.80 -13.87 -33.04
N VAL A 10 26.51 -13.27 -31.89
CA VAL A 10 27.01 -13.76 -30.59
C VAL A 10 26.23 -15.01 -30.15
N ILE A 11 24.95 -15.12 -30.51
CA ILE A 11 24.15 -16.32 -30.26
C ILE A 11 24.59 -17.45 -31.21
N ASN A 12 24.73 -17.21 -32.52
CA ASN A 12 25.07 -18.28 -33.47
C ASN A 12 26.48 -18.90 -33.29
N ASN A 13 27.44 -18.20 -32.68
CA ASN A 13 28.80 -18.71 -32.54
C ASN A 13 29.03 -19.62 -31.31
N TYR A 14 28.05 -19.73 -30.39
CA TYR A 14 28.18 -20.61 -29.21
C TYR A 14 27.36 -21.90 -29.28
N TYR A 15 26.44 -22.05 -30.26
CA TYR A 15 25.55 -23.23 -30.34
C TYR A 15 26.06 -24.38 -31.23
N ASN A 16 27.21 -24.27 -31.89
CA ASN A 16 27.68 -25.29 -32.84
C ASN A 16 28.52 -26.44 -32.25
N THR A 17 28.56 -26.61 -30.92
CA THR A 17 29.19 -27.80 -30.30
C THR A 17 28.22 -28.79 -29.65
N TYR A 18 26.91 -28.52 -29.68
CA TYR A 18 25.89 -29.50 -29.29
C TYR A 18 24.87 -29.69 -30.41
N SER A 19 25.13 -30.65 -31.30
CA SER A 19 24.20 -31.06 -32.34
C SER A 19 22.92 -31.62 -31.70
N GLY A 20 21.82 -30.87 -31.74
CA GLY A 20 20.50 -31.43 -31.40
C GLY A 20 19.48 -30.49 -30.78
N LEU A 21 19.84 -29.28 -30.34
CA LEU A 21 18.85 -28.37 -29.77
C LEU A 21 18.25 -27.46 -30.87
N THR A 22 17.03 -27.78 -31.31
CA THR A 22 16.24 -26.88 -32.16
C THR A 22 15.40 -25.98 -31.28
N VAL A 23 15.44 -24.66 -31.49
CA VAL A 23 14.58 -23.72 -30.76
C VAL A 23 13.11 -24.03 -31.11
N PRO A 24 12.24 -24.32 -30.12
CA PRO A 24 10.83 -24.59 -30.40
C PRO A 24 10.16 -23.38 -31.06
N THR A 25 9.41 -23.59 -32.14
CA THR A 25 8.62 -22.56 -32.82
C THR A 25 7.22 -22.37 -32.23
N ILE A 26 6.83 -23.23 -31.28
CA ILE A 26 5.52 -23.19 -30.63
C ILE A 26 5.55 -22.16 -29.50
N VAL A 27 4.66 -21.17 -29.57
CA VAL A 27 4.41 -20.21 -28.48
C VAL A 27 3.17 -20.65 -27.72
N LYS A 28 3.32 -20.95 -26.42
CA LYS A 28 2.18 -21.17 -25.50
C LYS A 28 1.84 -19.86 -24.81
N THR A 29 0.56 -19.49 -24.80
CA THR A 29 0.04 -18.31 -24.07
C THR A 29 -0.42 -18.64 -22.65
N VAL A 30 -0.59 -19.92 -22.32
CA VAL A 30 -0.92 -20.41 -20.98
C VAL A 30 -0.14 -21.70 -20.71
N ALA A 31 0.53 -21.80 -19.55
CA ALA A 31 1.31 -22.97 -19.15
C ALA A 31 0.44 -24.04 -18.48
N ALA A 32 0.57 -25.30 -18.89
CA ALA A 32 -0.05 -26.47 -18.27
C ALA A 32 0.78 -26.99 -17.08
N SER A 33 0.20 -27.86 -16.23
CA SER A 33 0.89 -28.43 -15.06
C SER A 33 2.15 -29.25 -15.42
N GLY A 34 2.19 -29.81 -16.62
CA GLY A 34 3.34 -30.58 -17.13
C GLY A 34 4.43 -29.76 -17.81
N ASP A 35 4.28 -28.44 -17.91
CA ASP A 35 5.26 -27.59 -18.59
C ASP A 35 6.49 -27.30 -17.70
N TYR A 36 7.64 -27.13 -18.33
CA TYR A 36 8.92 -26.84 -17.67
C TYR A 36 9.84 -25.97 -18.54
N PHE A 37 10.76 -25.26 -17.88
CA PHE A 37 11.89 -24.61 -18.52
C PHE A 37 13.13 -25.50 -18.44
N ILE A 38 13.95 -25.51 -19.49
CA ILE A 38 15.24 -26.21 -19.50
C ILE A 38 16.34 -25.16 -19.33
N GLY A 39 17.22 -25.39 -18.37
CA GLY A 39 18.43 -24.59 -18.14
C GLY A 39 19.69 -25.44 -18.27
N ILE A 40 20.83 -24.77 -18.35
CA ILE A 40 22.15 -25.38 -18.25
C ILE A 40 22.89 -24.61 -17.15
N ASP A 41 23.46 -25.32 -16.19
CA ASP A 41 24.18 -24.67 -15.09
C ASP A 41 25.61 -24.27 -15.49
N SER A 42 26.36 -23.67 -14.56
CA SER A 42 27.75 -23.24 -14.77
C SER A 42 28.73 -24.39 -15.02
N THR A 43 28.29 -25.65 -14.85
CA THR A 43 29.07 -26.86 -15.12
C THR A 43 28.71 -27.54 -16.44
N ASN A 44 27.83 -26.92 -17.24
CA ASN A 44 27.23 -27.49 -18.44
C ASN A 44 26.27 -28.66 -18.21
N THR A 45 25.74 -28.82 -16.99
CA THR A 45 24.76 -29.87 -16.70
C THR A 45 23.34 -29.38 -17.04
N PRO A 46 22.59 -30.07 -17.91
CA PRO A 46 21.20 -29.71 -18.18
C PRO A 46 20.31 -30.00 -16.97
N TYR A 47 19.38 -29.10 -16.68
CA TYR A 47 18.35 -29.30 -15.66
C TYR A 47 17.02 -28.74 -16.13
N LYS A 48 15.92 -29.15 -15.47
CA LYS A 48 14.58 -28.61 -15.70
C LYS A 48 14.04 -27.93 -14.47
N ILE A 49 13.29 -26.84 -14.67
CA ILE A 49 12.49 -26.18 -13.64
C ILE A 49 11.03 -26.41 -14.00
N SER A 50 10.27 -27.10 -13.15
CA SER A 50 8.84 -27.32 -13.40
C SER A 50 8.05 -26.00 -13.30
N LYS A 51 6.84 -25.93 -13.88
CA LYS A 51 5.93 -24.79 -13.63
C LYS A 51 5.73 -24.53 -12.14
N ALA A 52 5.60 -25.59 -11.34
CA ALA A 52 5.40 -25.48 -9.90
C ALA A 52 6.62 -24.88 -9.22
N ASP A 53 7.84 -25.33 -9.57
CA ASP A 53 9.09 -24.83 -8.99
C ASP A 53 9.45 -23.42 -9.47
N LEU A 54 9.10 -23.08 -10.71
CA LEU A 54 9.26 -21.73 -11.24
C LEU A 54 8.30 -20.77 -10.52
N LEU A 55 7.03 -21.16 -10.40
CA LEU A 55 6.05 -20.36 -9.66
C LEU A 55 6.44 -20.26 -8.19
N ALA A 56 6.95 -21.35 -7.61
CA ALA A 56 7.51 -21.37 -6.26
C ALA A 56 8.66 -20.36 -6.16
N GLY A 57 9.67 -20.42 -7.02
CA GLY A 57 10.81 -19.47 -7.02
C GLY A 57 10.43 -18.01 -7.30
N LEU A 58 9.40 -17.75 -8.10
CA LEU A 58 8.83 -16.41 -8.27
C LEU A 58 7.99 -15.98 -7.05
N SER A 59 7.41 -16.94 -6.32
CA SER A 59 6.61 -16.72 -5.11
C SER A 59 7.42 -16.80 -3.81
N SER A 60 8.66 -17.29 -3.86
CA SER A 60 9.53 -17.55 -2.71
C SER A 60 10.98 -17.15 -3.01
N GLY A 61 11.35 -15.93 -2.62
CA GLY A 61 12.74 -15.47 -2.57
C GLY A 61 12.86 -13.96 -2.82
N GLY A 62 13.39 -13.15 -1.92
CA GLY A 62 14.43 -13.50 -0.96
C GLY A 62 14.03 -13.37 0.50
N SER A 63 14.24 -14.46 1.23
CA SER A 63 14.79 -14.41 2.59
C SER A 63 16.07 -15.25 2.61
N GLY A 64 17.20 -14.63 2.94
CA GLY A 64 18.40 -15.31 3.43
C GLY A 64 19.74 -14.81 2.88
N GLY A 65 20.41 -13.88 3.59
CA GLY A 65 21.87 -13.73 3.48
C GLY A 65 22.51 -12.34 3.65
N SER A 66 22.46 -11.79 4.86
CA SER A 66 23.46 -10.86 5.46
C SER A 66 23.40 -9.33 5.24
N SER A 67 23.71 -8.67 6.37
CA SER A 67 24.12 -7.28 6.63
C SER A 67 23.12 -6.14 6.38
N GLY A 68 22.38 -5.79 7.45
CA GLY A 68 22.01 -4.41 7.76
C GLY A 68 20.87 -3.77 6.96
N GLY A 69 19.68 -3.72 7.58
CA GLY A 69 18.65 -2.70 7.28
C GLY A 69 17.63 -3.07 6.20
N GLY A 70 16.45 -3.51 6.64
CA GLY A 70 15.20 -3.50 5.84
C GLY A 70 14.83 -4.84 5.21
N THR A 71 14.04 -5.66 5.92
CA THR A 71 13.31 -6.78 5.30
C THR A 71 12.13 -6.23 4.50
N THR A 72 11.88 -6.71 3.29
CA THR A 72 10.65 -6.37 2.56
C THR A 72 9.44 -6.79 3.41
N PRO A 73 8.49 -5.89 3.73
CA PRO A 73 7.34 -6.27 4.56
C PRO A 73 6.57 -7.42 3.89
N THR A 74 6.29 -8.49 4.65
CA THR A 74 5.40 -9.55 4.19
C THR A 74 3.96 -9.05 4.34
N TRP A 75 3.34 -8.75 3.20
CA TRP A 75 1.95 -8.32 3.14
C TRP A 75 1.07 -9.56 3.12
N ASN A 76 0.47 -9.89 4.27
CA ASN A 76 -0.50 -10.99 4.38
C ASN A 76 -1.91 -10.39 4.35
N GLY A 77 -2.86 -11.04 3.68
CA GLY A 77 -4.26 -10.59 3.60
C GLY A 77 -4.65 -10.06 2.21
N THR A 78 -5.87 -9.50 2.12
CA THR A 78 -6.43 -8.95 0.88
C THR A 78 -6.27 -7.44 0.87
N VAL A 79 -5.55 -6.92 -0.12
CA VAL A 79 -5.45 -5.47 -0.34
C VAL A 79 -6.76 -5.00 -0.97
N VAL A 80 -7.49 -4.12 -0.28
CA VAL A 80 -8.78 -3.56 -0.71
C VAL A 80 -8.68 -2.08 -1.07
N PHE A 81 -7.53 -1.46 -0.86
CA PHE A 81 -7.22 -0.15 -1.42
C PHE A 81 -5.72 -0.06 -1.62
N LYS A 82 -5.27 0.45 -2.76
CA LYS A 82 -3.87 0.84 -2.97
C LYS A 82 -3.78 2.00 -3.95
N SER A 83 -3.14 3.09 -3.54
CA SER A 83 -2.83 4.21 -4.43
C SER A 83 -1.42 4.74 -4.15
N LEU A 84 -0.63 4.86 -5.23
CA LEU A 84 0.66 5.57 -5.23
C LEU A 84 0.49 7.07 -5.52
N PHE A 85 -0.73 7.52 -5.84
CA PHE A 85 -0.99 8.90 -6.27
C PHE A 85 -0.03 9.35 -7.39
N ASN A 86 0.15 8.49 -8.39
CA ASN A 86 1.09 8.66 -9.51
C ASN A 86 0.43 8.85 -10.88
N ALA A 87 -0.87 9.14 -10.89
CA ALA A 87 -1.65 9.39 -12.09
C ALA A 87 -2.71 10.46 -11.81
N THR A 88 -3.19 11.14 -12.87
CA THR A 88 -4.26 12.14 -12.78
C THR A 88 -5.40 11.77 -13.72
N PRO A 89 -6.61 11.44 -13.22
CA PRO A 89 -6.94 11.28 -11.80
C PRO A 89 -6.19 10.09 -11.15
N PRO A 90 -5.91 10.12 -9.84
CA PRO A 90 -5.35 8.97 -9.15
C PRO A 90 -6.30 7.78 -9.18
N THR A 91 -5.75 6.59 -9.08
CA THR A 91 -6.52 5.33 -9.12
C THR A 91 -6.21 4.47 -7.90
N ASP A 92 -7.26 3.89 -7.33
CA ASP A 92 -7.15 2.72 -6.46
C ASP A 92 -6.90 1.48 -7.34
N VAL A 93 -5.66 1.01 -7.38
CA VAL A 93 -5.26 -0.14 -8.22
C VAL A 93 -5.72 -1.48 -7.65
N ALA A 94 -6.23 -1.53 -6.42
CA ALA A 94 -6.72 -2.77 -5.82
C ALA A 94 -8.13 -3.12 -6.31
N LEU A 95 -8.98 -2.11 -6.48
CA LEU A 95 -10.40 -2.27 -6.83
C LEU A 95 -10.82 -1.52 -8.10
N ASP A 96 -9.85 -0.94 -8.83
CA ASP A 96 -10.04 -0.19 -10.07
C ASP A 96 -11.02 0.99 -9.92
N ASN A 97 -10.91 1.73 -8.81
CA ASN A 97 -11.71 2.93 -8.59
C ASN A 97 -10.92 4.19 -8.94
N THR A 98 -11.59 5.14 -9.59
CA THR A 98 -11.04 6.50 -9.75
C THR A 98 -11.18 7.28 -8.44
N ILE A 99 -10.10 7.94 -8.03
CA ILE A 99 -10.06 8.84 -6.87
C ILE A 99 -10.34 10.25 -7.37
N SER A 100 -11.39 10.88 -6.85
CA SER A 100 -11.73 12.26 -7.21
C SER A 100 -10.89 13.24 -6.42
N LEU A 101 -10.25 14.20 -7.10
CA LEU A 101 -9.56 15.33 -6.47
C LEU A 101 -10.50 16.54 -6.48
N ILE A 102 -10.74 17.14 -5.32
CA ILE A 102 -11.63 18.29 -5.15
C ILE A 102 -10.87 19.47 -4.58
N GLY A 103 -11.25 20.69 -4.99
CA GLY A 103 -10.64 21.93 -4.51
C GLY A 103 -9.19 22.06 -4.92
N THR A 104 -8.30 22.32 -3.97
CA THR A 104 -6.85 22.48 -4.24
C THR A 104 -6.09 21.16 -4.35
N ALA A 105 -6.75 19.99 -4.27
CA ALA A 105 -6.07 18.71 -4.30
C ALA A 105 -5.51 18.40 -5.69
N SER A 106 -4.28 17.91 -5.72
CA SER A 106 -3.56 17.58 -6.96
C SER A 106 -2.62 16.40 -6.75
N VAL A 107 -2.24 15.74 -7.85
CA VAL A 107 -1.03 14.91 -7.85
C VAL A 107 0.13 15.79 -8.22
N ASP A 108 1.10 15.91 -7.32
CA ASP A 108 2.23 16.80 -7.46
C ASP A 108 3.55 16.02 -7.50
N SER A 109 4.36 16.30 -8.51
CA SER A 109 5.69 15.72 -8.70
C SER A 109 6.82 16.64 -8.26
N SER A 110 6.52 17.86 -7.78
CA SER A 110 7.56 18.80 -7.33
C SER A 110 8.22 18.38 -6.02
N VAL A 111 7.47 17.69 -5.15
CA VAL A 111 7.99 17.08 -3.92
C VAL A 111 7.41 15.66 -3.81
N VAL A 112 8.28 14.69 -4.08
CA VAL A 112 7.98 13.26 -4.06
C VAL A 112 8.30 12.69 -2.68
N LEU A 113 7.38 11.91 -2.10
CA LEU A 113 7.64 11.20 -0.84
C LEU A 113 8.32 9.85 -1.07
N LEU A 114 7.81 9.05 -2.02
CA LEU A 114 8.44 7.77 -2.38
C LEU A 114 8.70 7.65 -3.88
N SER A 115 7.68 7.70 -4.73
CA SER A 115 7.85 7.33 -6.16
C SER A 115 7.13 8.26 -7.12
N GLY A 116 7.89 9.14 -7.78
CA GLY A 116 7.46 9.97 -8.92
C GLY A 116 6.58 11.17 -8.58
N SER A 117 5.55 10.99 -7.75
CA SER A 117 4.65 12.06 -7.30
C SER A 117 3.94 11.65 -6.02
N SER A 118 3.20 12.59 -5.43
CA SER A 118 2.39 12.35 -4.24
C SER A 118 1.11 13.15 -4.32
N LEU A 119 0.07 12.72 -3.60
CA LEU A 119 -1.11 13.54 -3.39
C LEU A 119 -0.71 14.78 -2.60
N LEU A 120 -1.04 15.97 -3.09
CA LEU A 120 -1.01 17.22 -2.34
C LEU A 120 -2.45 17.68 -2.13
N THR A 121 -2.90 17.79 -0.88
CA THR A 121 -4.27 18.24 -0.58
C THR A 121 -4.42 19.76 -0.72
N GLY A 122 -3.40 20.53 -0.32
CA GLY A 122 -3.43 21.99 -0.30
C GLY A 122 -4.33 22.56 0.82
N ASN A 123 -4.56 23.87 0.81
CA ASN A 123 -5.27 24.56 1.91
C ASN A 123 -6.80 24.35 1.93
N ALA A 124 -7.39 23.93 0.81
CA ALA A 124 -8.84 23.76 0.67
C ALA A 124 -9.16 22.65 -0.35
N GLY A 125 -8.42 21.55 -0.27
CA GLY A 125 -8.55 20.44 -1.20
C GLY A 125 -8.46 19.10 -0.51
N TYR A 126 -9.09 18.11 -1.11
CA TYR A 126 -9.16 16.76 -0.58
C TYR A 126 -9.35 15.75 -1.71
N ALA A 127 -8.98 14.50 -1.43
CA ALA A 127 -9.32 13.38 -2.29
C ALA A 127 -10.56 12.66 -1.75
N SER A 128 -11.42 12.18 -2.64
CA SER A 128 -12.64 11.44 -2.32
C SER A 128 -12.61 10.08 -2.99
N ILE A 129 -12.73 9.04 -2.19
CA ILE A 129 -12.78 7.64 -2.59
C ILE A 129 -14.22 7.16 -2.34
N PRO A 130 -14.94 6.72 -3.39
CA PRO A 130 -16.32 6.25 -3.27
C PRO A 130 -16.47 5.14 -2.24
N ASN A 131 -17.58 5.13 -1.49
CA ASN A 131 -17.89 4.06 -0.56
C ASN A 131 -17.98 2.69 -1.25
N ARG A 132 -17.47 1.64 -0.58
CA ARG A 132 -17.54 0.24 -1.01
C ARG A 132 -17.69 -0.70 0.19
N SER A 133 -18.29 -1.86 -0.04
CA SER A 133 -18.40 -2.92 0.97
C SER A 133 -17.05 -3.48 1.41
N ASP A 134 -16.01 -3.37 0.57
CA ASP A 134 -14.64 -3.79 0.88
C ASP A 134 -14.04 -3.00 2.06
N TYR A 135 -14.58 -1.82 2.37
CA TYR A 135 -14.17 -0.98 3.50
C TYR A 135 -14.94 -1.27 4.79
N ASN A 136 -15.77 -2.32 4.80
CA ASN A 136 -16.53 -2.75 5.97
C ASN A 136 -15.67 -3.69 6.82
N PHE A 137 -14.94 -3.13 7.80
CA PHE A 137 -13.99 -3.93 8.60
C PHE A 137 -14.66 -4.94 9.55
N GLY A 138 -15.88 -4.66 10.02
CA GLY A 138 -16.53 -5.48 11.05
C GLY A 138 -15.63 -5.65 12.27
N ASN A 139 -15.41 -6.88 12.72
CA ASN A 139 -14.44 -7.22 13.77
C ASN A 139 -13.16 -7.88 13.23
N SER A 140 -12.96 -7.86 11.90
CA SER A 140 -11.84 -8.55 11.25
C SER A 140 -10.51 -7.84 11.49
N THR A 141 -9.43 -8.56 11.22
CA THR A 141 -8.07 -8.02 11.17
C THR A 141 -7.93 -7.08 9.98
N PHE A 142 -7.29 -5.94 10.16
CA PHE A 142 -6.96 -5.03 9.06
C PHE A 142 -5.68 -4.26 9.33
N VAL A 143 -5.12 -3.70 8.27
CA VAL A 143 -4.00 -2.76 8.28
C VAL A 143 -4.33 -1.58 7.36
N ILE A 144 -4.08 -0.36 7.83
CA ILE A 144 -4.06 0.87 7.03
C ILE A 144 -2.64 1.43 7.16
N ASP A 145 -1.95 1.63 6.04
CA ASP A 145 -0.60 2.19 6.03
C ASP A 145 -0.41 3.20 4.91
N PHE A 146 0.39 4.23 5.17
CA PHE A 146 0.67 5.31 4.23
C PHE A 146 1.89 6.13 4.64
N PHE A 147 2.45 6.85 3.68
CA PHE A 147 3.46 7.88 3.91
C PHE A 147 2.81 9.25 3.92
N ILE A 148 3.21 10.10 4.85
CA ILE A 148 2.69 11.45 4.98
C ILE A 148 3.80 12.44 5.32
N ARG A 149 3.70 13.65 4.76
CA ARG A 149 4.52 14.81 5.11
C ARG A 149 3.64 16.04 5.22
N PHE A 150 3.54 16.61 6.41
CA PHE A 150 2.71 17.80 6.67
C PHE A 150 3.35 19.06 6.09
N VAL A 151 2.55 19.89 5.42
CA VAL A 151 2.92 21.26 5.02
C VAL A 151 2.55 22.23 6.13
N SER A 152 1.42 22.00 6.80
CA SER A 152 1.03 22.69 8.03
C SER A 152 0.51 21.68 9.06
N VAL A 153 0.60 22.07 10.34
CA VAL A 153 0.00 21.34 11.47
C VAL A 153 -1.03 22.25 12.14
N ALA A 154 -2.30 22.00 11.84
CA ALA A 154 -3.48 22.70 12.35
C ALA A 154 -4.64 21.68 12.44
N PRO A 155 -5.77 22.00 13.10
CA PRO A 155 -6.91 21.09 13.16
C PRO A 155 -7.33 20.62 11.76
N ALA A 156 -7.20 19.32 11.51
CA ALA A 156 -7.35 18.77 10.17
C ALA A 156 -7.82 17.31 10.18
N ALA A 157 -8.57 16.92 9.17
CA ALA A 157 -8.79 15.53 8.82
C ALA A 157 -7.67 15.04 7.90
N ILE A 158 -7.14 13.85 8.21
CA ILE A 158 -6.07 13.22 7.44
C ILE A 158 -6.67 12.14 6.53
N ILE A 159 -7.28 11.10 7.10
CA ILE A 159 -8.06 10.10 6.36
C ILE A 159 -9.28 9.71 7.19
N ASN A 160 -10.47 10.03 6.71
CA ASN A 160 -11.71 9.81 7.44
C ASN A 160 -12.71 9.02 6.61
N LYS A 161 -13.33 8.02 7.24
CA LYS A 161 -14.60 7.43 6.83
C LYS A 161 -15.64 7.78 7.88
N TYR A 162 -15.90 9.08 7.99
CA TYR A 162 -16.76 9.70 9.00
C TYR A 162 -18.10 10.05 8.36
N GLY A 163 -19.23 9.72 9.00
CA GLY A 163 -20.57 10.02 8.47
C GLY A 163 -21.33 11.05 9.31
N GLY A 164 -20.60 11.93 10.00
CA GLY A 164 -21.15 13.09 10.70
C GLY A 164 -21.39 12.89 12.21
N ASN A 165 -21.44 11.65 12.68
CA ASN A 165 -21.57 11.32 14.10
C ASN A 165 -21.00 9.93 14.41
N ALA A 166 -20.82 9.61 15.69
CA ALA A 166 -20.18 8.36 16.13
C ALA A 166 -20.90 7.10 15.62
N SER A 167 -22.23 7.05 15.69
CA SER A 167 -23.04 5.90 15.27
C SER A 167 -23.03 5.68 13.75
N ASN A 168 -22.61 6.68 12.97
CA ASN A 168 -22.55 6.64 11.52
C ASN A 168 -21.11 6.87 10.99
N SER A 169 -20.08 6.50 11.74
CA SER A 169 -18.69 6.66 11.31
C SER A 169 -17.94 5.36 11.46
N THR A 170 -16.94 5.09 10.63
CA THR A 170 -16.09 3.89 10.74
C THR A 170 -14.78 4.23 11.43
N PHE A 171 -14.03 5.18 10.87
CA PHE A 171 -12.77 5.64 11.45
C PHE A 171 -12.52 7.11 11.12
N ALA A 172 -11.71 7.74 11.95
CA ALA A 172 -11.18 9.08 11.72
C ALA A 172 -9.71 9.14 12.12
N ILE A 173 -8.88 9.69 11.24
CA ILE A 173 -7.49 10.02 11.52
C ILE A 173 -7.38 11.54 11.40
N GLN A 174 -7.13 12.22 12.51
CA GLN A 174 -7.24 13.67 12.60
C GLN A 174 -6.03 14.26 13.30
N LEU A 175 -5.80 15.55 13.09
CA LEU A 175 -4.84 16.37 13.79
C LEU A 175 -5.58 17.37 14.67
N ASP A 176 -5.14 17.55 15.91
CA ASP A 176 -5.70 18.57 16.80
C ASP A 176 -4.99 19.93 16.65
N SER A 177 -5.42 20.91 17.46
CA SER A 177 -4.85 22.27 17.45
C SER A 177 -3.41 22.35 17.97
N THR A 178 -2.89 21.28 18.57
CA THR A 178 -1.53 21.21 19.13
C THR A 178 -0.58 20.40 18.25
N GLY A 179 -1.04 19.92 17.09
CA GLY A 179 -0.23 19.10 16.19
C GLY A 179 -0.08 17.66 16.69
N VAL A 180 -1.03 17.17 17.48
CA VAL A 180 -1.09 15.77 17.92
C VAL A 180 -2.10 15.02 17.05
N MET A 181 -1.64 13.95 16.41
CA MET A 181 -2.48 13.07 15.60
C MET A 181 -3.26 12.11 16.50
N GLY A 182 -4.56 12.03 16.25
CA GLY A 182 -5.49 11.07 16.83
C GLY A 182 -5.97 10.05 15.80
N VAL A 183 -6.06 8.78 16.22
CA VAL A 183 -6.64 7.69 15.44
C VAL A 183 -7.84 7.13 16.20
N TYR A 184 -9.01 7.16 15.58
CA TYR A 184 -10.27 6.77 16.20
C TYR A 184 -10.99 5.72 15.36
N PHE A 185 -11.51 4.68 16.02
CA PHE A 185 -12.40 3.69 15.42
C PHE A 185 -13.70 3.63 16.20
N TYR A 186 -14.81 3.78 15.48
CA TYR A 186 -16.14 3.91 16.06
C TYR A 186 -16.85 2.56 16.17
N SER A 187 -17.58 2.37 17.26
CA SER A 187 -18.36 1.16 17.56
C SER A 187 -19.59 1.53 18.39
N GLY A 188 -20.78 1.18 17.92
CA GLY A 188 -22.03 1.64 18.52
C GLY A 188 -22.09 3.18 18.50
N SER A 189 -22.41 3.80 19.63
CA SER A 189 -22.41 5.28 19.77
C SER A 189 -21.10 5.87 20.29
N GLY A 190 -20.03 5.07 20.40
CA GLY A 190 -18.74 5.50 20.94
C GLY A 190 -17.57 5.21 20.00
N TYR A 191 -16.35 5.37 20.51
CA TYR A 191 -15.12 5.05 19.81
C TYR A 191 -14.02 4.60 20.77
N VAL A 192 -13.02 3.91 20.22
CA VAL A 192 -11.71 3.75 20.85
C VAL A 192 -10.71 4.63 20.12
N GLY A 193 -9.74 5.20 20.84
CA GLY A 193 -8.83 6.17 20.27
C GLY A 193 -7.42 6.10 20.84
N ILE A 194 -6.46 6.53 20.03
CA ILE A 194 -5.05 6.73 20.41
C ILE A 194 -4.69 8.16 20.01
N THR A 195 -4.36 9.02 20.97
CA THR A 195 -4.33 10.49 20.81
C THR A 195 -3.06 11.14 21.34
N SER A 196 -1.90 10.49 21.17
CA SER A 196 -0.62 10.98 21.71
C SER A 196 0.52 10.80 20.72
N ILE A 197 0.27 11.19 19.47
CA ILE A 197 1.22 11.05 18.37
C ILE A 197 1.58 12.46 17.84
N PRO A 198 2.58 13.14 18.45
CA PRO A 198 3.01 14.45 17.97
C PRO A 198 3.62 14.34 16.57
N VAL A 199 3.28 15.28 15.70
CA VAL A 199 3.83 15.39 14.35
C VAL A 199 4.36 16.80 14.10
N ALA A 200 5.31 16.92 13.18
CA ALA A 200 5.90 18.17 12.78
C ALA A 200 5.75 18.40 11.27
N VAL A 201 5.74 19.67 10.87
CA VAL A 201 5.83 20.04 9.46
C VAL A 201 7.12 19.54 8.84
N ASN A 202 7.12 19.34 7.53
CA ASN A 202 8.30 18.99 6.75
C ASN A 202 9.04 17.72 7.19
N THR A 203 8.37 16.86 7.96
CA THR A 203 8.91 15.57 8.41
C THR A 203 8.15 14.45 7.70
N LEU A 204 8.88 13.49 7.14
CA LEU A 204 8.29 12.29 6.52
C LEU A 204 7.98 11.27 7.61
N TYR A 205 6.75 10.77 7.61
CA TYR A 205 6.31 9.70 8.48
C TYR A 205 5.76 8.55 7.65
N HIS A 206 6.10 7.32 8.03
CA HIS A 206 5.31 6.13 7.72
C HIS A 206 4.34 5.89 8.89
N ILE A 207 3.05 5.96 8.60
CA ILE A 207 1.99 5.69 9.57
C ILE A 207 1.41 4.33 9.26
N GLY A 208 1.38 3.45 10.25
CA GLY A 208 0.72 2.15 10.18
C GLY A 208 -0.30 2.01 11.29
N ILE A 209 -1.48 1.52 10.96
CA ILE A 209 -2.58 1.29 11.89
C ILE A 209 -3.05 -0.13 11.65
N LYS A 210 -3.13 -0.96 12.69
CA LYS A 210 -3.65 -2.32 12.54
C LYS A 210 -4.53 -2.76 13.67
N ARG A 211 -5.56 -3.55 13.36
CA ARG A 211 -6.33 -4.33 14.33
C ARG A 211 -5.93 -5.79 14.21
N VAL A 212 -5.54 -6.40 15.33
CA VAL A 212 -5.27 -7.84 15.47
C VAL A 212 -5.81 -8.28 16.83
N ASP A 213 -6.52 -9.40 16.90
CA ASP A 213 -7.07 -9.95 18.15
C ASP A 213 -7.85 -8.95 19.01
N GLY A 214 -8.60 -8.06 18.35
CA GLY A 214 -9.42 -7.04 19.02
C GLY A 214 -8.63 -5.83 19.56
N VAL A 215 -7.35 -5.73 19.27
CA VAL A 215 -6.49 -4.60 19.67
C VAL A 215 -6.11 -3.78 18.44
N ILE A 216 -6.42 -2.50 18.46
CA ILE A 216 -5.93 -1.52 17.49
C ILE A 216 -4.59 -0.99 17.98
N SER A 217 -3.60 -0.92 17.10
CA SER A 217 -2.28 -0.35 17.38
C SER A 217 -1.91 0.68 16.31
N VAL A 218 -1.20 1.73 16.71
CA VAL A 218 -0.66 2.75 15.80
C VAL A 218 0.86 2.72 15.86
N TRP A 219 1.48 2.75 14.69
CA TRP A 219 2.90 2.64 14.44
C TRP A 219 3.36 3.86 13.66
N VAL A 220 4.48 4.43 14.08
CA VAL A 220 5.12 5.56 13.40
C VAL A 220 6.57 5.20 13.16
N ASN A 221 6.96 5.19 11.88
CA ASN A 221 8.33 4.86 11.45
C ASN A 221 8.83 3.53 12.05
N GLY A 222 8.01 2.48 11.99
CA GLY A 222 8.41 1.15 12.49
C GLY A 222 8.23 0.97 14.01
N VAL A 223 7.81 2.00 14.75
CA VAL A 223 7.72 1.94 16.22
C VAL A 223 6.26 2.11 16.66
N GLN A 224 5.74 1.14 17.40
CA GLN A 224 4.42 1.23 18.02
C GLN A 224 4.36 2.40 19.01
N LYS A 225 3.36 3.27 18.87
CA LYS A 225 3.16 4.46 19.72
C LYS A 225 2.03 4.28 20.72
N GLY A 226 1.07 3.40 20.45
CA GLY A 226 -0.05 3.18 21.34
C GLY A 226 -0.94 2.04 20.90
N THR A 227 -1.81 1.62 21.81
CA THR A 227 -2.84 0.59 21.57
C THR A 227 -4.15 0.99 22.21
N ALA A 228 -5.25 0.48 21.66
CA ALA A 228 -6.58 0.55 22.27
C ALA A 228 -7.32 -0.77 22.01
N SER A 229 -7.96 -1.31 23.04
CA SER A 229 -8.75 -2.53 22.94
C SER A 229 -10.19 -2.21 22.57
N ILE A 230 -10.71 -2.89 21.56
CA ILE A 230 -12.11 -2.89 21.12
C ILE A 230 -12.75 -4.28 21.25
N GLY A 231 -11.95 -5.28 21.63
CA GLY A 231 -12.39 -6.65 21.89
C GLY A 231 -13.01 -7.30 20.65
N THR A 232 -14.17 -7.94 20.84
CA THR A 232 -14.94 -8.58 19.76
C THR A 232 -15.91 -7.63 19.06
N SER A 233 -16.00 -6.38 19.50
CA SER A 233 -16.95 -5.40 18.96
C SER A 233 -16.65 -5.10 17.50
N ASN A 234 -17.72 -5.00 16.71
CA ASN A 234 -17.65 -4.57 15.32
C ASN A 234 -17.33 -3.08 15.25
N ILE A 235 -16.42 -2.72 14.35
CA ILE A 235 -16.30 -1.34 13.90
C ILE A 235 -17.54 -1.02 13.07
N ASN A 236 -18.12 0.14 13.33
CA ASN A 236 -19.28 0.65 12.63
C ASN A 236 -19.04 0.74 11.13
N ASN A 237 -20.08 0.48 10.34
CA ASN A 237 -20.09 0.78 8.92
C ASN A 237 -20.88 2.07 8.64
N THR A 238 -20.51 2.78 7.58
CA THR A 238 -21.22 3.95 7.07
C THR A 238 -21.20 3.95 5.54
N ASN A 239 -22.20 4.59 4.94
CA ASN A 239 -22.23 4.84 3.49
C ASN A 239 -21.38 6.05 3.06
N ALA A 240 -20.72 6.73 4.00
CA ALA A 240 -19.82 7.84 3.68
C ALA A 240 -18.62 7.38 2.85
N ASN A 241 -18.18 8.24 1.92
CA ASN A 241 -16.92 8.09 1.21
C ASN A 241 -15.74 8.14 2.18
N ILE A 242 -14.61 7.57 1.76
CA ILE A 242 -13.34 7.85 2.43
C ILE A 242 -12.82 9.17 1.87
N LEU A 243 -12.52 10.13 2.75
CA LEU A 243 -11.96 11.42 2.39
C LEU A 243 -10.53 11.52 2.91
N ILE A 244 -9.62 12.01 2.07
CA ILE A 244 -8.23 12.30 2.43
C ILE A 244 -8.06 13.81 2.43
N GLY A 245 -7.78 14.40 3.59
CA GLY A 245 -7.57 15.84 3.75
C GLY A 245 -8.82 16.65 4.11
N SER A 246 -9.97 16.03 4.37
CA SER A 246 -11.19 16.71 4.82
C SER A 246 -12.20 15.77 5.50
N GLU A 247 -13.19 16.35 6.16
CA GLU A 247 -14.40 15.69 6.66
C GLU A 247 -15.58 15.89 5.69
N PRO A 248 -16.70 15.13 5.87
CA PRO A 248 -17.91 15.37 5.08
C PRO A 248 -18.34 16.84 5.12
N GLY A 249 -18.63 17.38 3.93
CA GLY A 249 -19.03 18.78 3.78
C GLY A 249 -17.87 19.76 3.54
N GLY A 250 -16.62 19.30 3.48
CA GLY A 250 -15.49 20.18 3.14
C GLY A 250 -15.07 21.08 4.29
N THR A 251 -14.82 20.49 5.46
CA THR A 251 -14.31 21.16 6.65
C THR A 251 -13.02 20.50 7.13
N TYR A 252 -12.32 21.14 8.08
CA TYR A 252 -11.06 20.66 8.66
C TYR A 252 -10.03 20.23 7.60
N TYR A 253 -9.77 21.13 6.65
CA TYR A 253 -8.83 20.86 5.57
C TYR A 253 -7.42 20.63 6.10
N GLY A 254 -6.84 19.48 5.76
CA GLY A 254 -5.43 19.22 5.99
C GLY A 254 -4.59 19.71 4.82
N ASN A 255 -3.43 20.29 5.10
CA ASN A 255 -2.42 20.60 4.09
C ASN A 255 -1.19 19.70 4.29
N PHE A 256 -1.14 18.63 3.51
CA PHE A 256 -0.09 17.63 3.57
C PHE A 256 0.12 16.96 2.21
N ARG A 257 1.21 16.20 2.15
CA ARG A 257 1.52 15.28 1.07
C ARG A 257 1.31 13.86 1.53
N MET A 258 0.74 13.01 0.68
CA MET A 258 0.52 11.59 0.97
C MET A 258 0.93 10.71 -0.19
N ASP A 259 1.54 9.57 0.12
CA ASP A 259 1.98 8.59 -0.85
C ASP A 259 1.71 7.18 -0.33
N ASN A 260 1.52 6.25 -1.27
CA ASN A 260 1.47 4.81 -1.01
C ASN A 260 0.43 4.39 0.03
N LEU A 261 -0.77 4.99 -0.02
CA LEU A 261 -1.87 4.62 0.87
C LEU A 261 -2.38 3.23 0.51
N ARG A 262 -2.47 2.37 1.53
CA ARG A 262 -2.93 1.00 1.42
C ARG A 262 -3.89 0.64 2.54
N ILE A 263 -4.91 -0.15 2.20
CA ILE A 263 -5.79 -0.81 3.16
C ILE A 263 -5.78 -2.30 2.85
N THR A 264 -5.43 -3.10 3.86
CA THR A 264 -5.42 -4.57 3.80
C THR A 264 -6.41 -5.09 4.82
N VAL A 265 -7.27 -6.03 4.44
CA VAL A 265 -8.17 -6.75 5.35
C VAL A 265 -7.76 -8.21 5.45
N ASN A 266 -8.14 -8.87 6.54
CA ASN A 266 -7.76 -10.24 6.86
C ASN A 266 -6.23 -10.45 6.85
N GLY A 267 -5.50 -9.42 7.28
CA GLY A 267 -4.05 -9.32 7.16
C GLY A 267 -3.39 -8.76 8.41
N ASN A 268 -2.22 -9.28 8.78
CA ASN A 268 -1.42 -8.81 9.92
C ASN A 268 0.00 -8.44 9.43
N ASN A 269 0.08 -7.37 8.65
CA ASN A 269 1.34 -6.90 8.11
C ASN A 269 2.30 -6.49 9.25
N ASP A 270 3.59 -6.77 9.05
CA ASP A 270 4.63 -6.33 9.97
C ASP A 270 4.88 -4.83 9.78
N LEU A 271 4.36 -4.03 10.71
CA LEU A 271 4.51 -2.58 10.73
C LEU A 271 5.80 -2.12 11.42
N SER A 272 6.63 -3.05 11.93
CA SER A 272 7.95 -2.71 12.46
C SER A 272 8.96 -2.41 11.34
N VAL A 273 8.64 -2.82 10.11
CA VAL A 273 9.47 -2.60 8.94
C VAL A 273 8.79 -1.62 8.00
N ILE A 274 9.52 -0.57 7.65
CA ILE A 274 9.01 0.51 6.79
C ILE A 274 9.10 0.05 5.33
N PRO A 275 8.01 0.08 4.55
CA PRO A 275 8.04 -0.23 3.13
C PRO A 275 8.95 0.75 2.37
N THR A 276 9.74 0.26 1.42
CA THR A 276 10.62 1.11 0.60
C THR A 276 10.00 1.52 -0.74
N SER A 277 8.89 0.89 -1.12
CA SER A 277 8.13 1.11 -2.36
C SER A 277 6.73 0.50 -2.31
#